data_AF-A0A947WNA4-F1
#
_entry.id   AF-A0A947WNA4-F1
#
_cell.length_a   1.000
_cell.length_b   1.000
_cell.length_c   1.000
_cell.angle_alpha   90.00
_cell.angle_beta   90.00
_cell.angle_gamma   90.00
#
_symmetry.space_group_name_H-M   'P 1'
#
loop_
_entity.id
_entity.type
_entity.pdbx_description
1 polymer ?
#
loop_
_entity_poly.entity_id
_entity_poly.type
_entity_poly.pdbx_seq_one_letter_code
_entity_poly.pdbx_strand_id
1 'polypeptide(L)'
;MSNLEKIKNLILSSNLTTEEQKEFLNLLSQIQEKDLEGILSLFEENKDWMKKFYNNYKFKKQAFENKDKNLWNKILDEEKEELEKIN
;
A
#
# COMPACT_ATOMS: atom_id res chain seq x y z
N MET A 1 11.44 -12.33 -14.59
CA MET A 1 11.06 -11.03 -14.01
C MET A 1 10.50 -11.32 -12.63
N SER A 2 11.08 -10.74 -11.58
CA SER A 2 10.59 -10.91 -10.20
C SER A 2 9.26 -10.19 -9.97
N ASN A 3 8.54 -10.56 -8.92
CA ASN A 3 7.34 -9.86 -8.49
C ASN A 3 7.65 -8.41 -8.14
N LEU A 4 8.79 -8.14 -7.49
CA LEU A 4 9.25 -6.77 -7.24
C LEU A 4 9.45 -5.96 -8.53
N GLU A 5 10.02 -6.55 -9.58
CA GLU A 5 10.17 -5.88 -10.88
C GLU A 5 8.82 -5.59 -11.55
N LYS A 6 7.86 -6.52 -11.47
CA LYS A 6 6.50 -6.30 -11.99
C LYS A 6 5.79 -5.18 -11.23
N ILE A 7 5.83 -5.22 -9.90
CA ILE A 7 5.24 -4.18 -9.05
C ILE A 7 5.91 -2.83 -9.32
N LYS A 8 7.22 -2.80 -9.54
CA LYS A 8 7.93 -1.58 -9.93
C LYS A 8 7.35 -0.96 -11.20
N ASN A 9 7.11 -1.76 -12.23
CA ASN A 9 6.49 -1.28 -13.47
C ASN A 9 5.06 -0.76 -13.25
N LEU A 10 4.30 -1.43 -12.37
CA LEU A 10 2.95 -0.98 -12.00
C LEU A 10 2.99 0.37 -11.26
N ILE A 11 3.91 0.55 -10.30
CA ILE A 11 4.07 1.81 -9.56
C ILE A 11 4.51 2.94 -10.47
N LEU A 12 5.49 2.71 -11.34
CA LEU A 12 6.00 3.74 -12.27
C LEU A 12 4.97 4.17 -13.31
N SER A 13 3.97 3.34 -13.61
CA SER A 13 2.85 3.66 -14.50
C SER A 13 1.62 4.22 -13.79
N SER A 14 1.69 4.40 -12.47
CA SER A 14 0.60 4.96 -11.66
C SER A 14 0.63 6.49 -11.62
N ASN A 15 -0.43 7.08 -11.06
CA ASN A 15 -0.55 8.53 -10.85
C ASN A 15 0.09 9.01 -9.53
N LEU A 16 0.90 8.18 -8.86
CA LEU A 16 1.66 8.58 -7.67
C LEU A 16 2.76 9.57 -8.05
N THR A 17 3.11 10.50 -7.16
CA THR A 17 4.24 11.41 -7.41
C THR A 17 5.57 10.66 -7.39
N THR A 18 6.63 11.26 -7.92
CA THR A 18 7.97 10.65 -7.90
C THR A 18 8.44 10.31 -6.48
N GLU A 19 8.18 11.18 -5.50
CA GLU A 19 8.49 10.89 -4.09
C GLU A 19 7.68 9.71 -3.57
N GLU A 20 6.38 9.66 -3.87
CA GLU A 20 5.49 8.59 -3.44
C GLU A 20 5.88 7.25 -4.05
N GLN A 21 6.21 7.23 -5.35
CA GLN A 21 6.73 6.05 -6.02
C GLN A 21 8.02 5.55 -5.37
N LYS A 22 8.96 6.45 -5.07
CA LYS A 22 10.23 6.09 -4.43
C LYS A 22 10.02 5.52 -3.02
N GLU A 23 9.19 6.16 -2.22
CA GLU A 23 8.85 5.70 -0.88
C GLU A 23 8.18 4.32 -0.93
N PHE A 24 7.23 4.13 -1.85
CA PHE A 24 6.52 2.88 -1.97
C PHE A 24 7.42 1.73 -2.42
N LEU A 25 8.29 1.97 -3.40
CA LEU A 25 9.28 0.98 -3.84
C LEU A 25 10.25 0.60 -2.73
N ASN A 26 10.65 1.57 -1.90
CA ASN A 26 11.51 1.30 -0.75
C ASN A 26 10.81 0.47 0.32
N LEU A 27 9.50 0.64 0.51
CA LEU A 27 8.71 -0.22 1.40
C LEU A 27 8.66 -1.66 0.85
N LEU A 28 8.27 -1.82 -0.41
CA LEU A 28 8.06 -3.14 -1.01
C LEU A 28 9.35 -3.93 -1.20
N SER A 29 10.51 -3.27 -1.33
CA SER A 29 11.81 -3.94 -1.40
C SER A 29 12.22 -4.61 -0.08
N GLN A 30 11.55 -4.30 1.03
CA GLN A 30 11.76 -4.95 2.33
C GLN A 30 10.91 -6.21 2.52
N ILE A 31 9.95 -6.45 1.64
CA ILE A 31 9.04 -7.61 1.70
C ILE A 31 9.70 -8.80 1.00
N GLN A 32 9.53 -10.00 1.55
CA GLN A 32 10.06 -11.21 0.93
C GLN A 32 9.33 -11.53 -0.38
N GLU A 33 10.04 -12.04 -1.38
CA GLU A 33 9.50 -12.32 -2.72
C GLU A 33 8.23 -13.18 -2.69
N LYS A 34 8.15 -14.16 -1.78
CA LYS A 34 6.99 -15.03 -1.59
C LYS A 34 5.72 -14.26 -1.16
N ASP A 35 5.89 -13.17 -0.41
CA ASP A 35 4.79 -12.37 0.14
C ASP A 35 4.39 -11.26 -0.84
N LEU A 36 5.25 -10.94 -1.82
CA LEU A 36 4.96 -10.00 -2.91
C LEU A 36 3.95 -10.55 -3.93
N GLU A 37 3.77 -11.87 -4.01
CA GLU A 37 2.82 -12.48 -4.96
C GLU A 37 1.38 -12.01 -4.70
N GLY A 38 0.93 -12.05 -3.44
CA GLY A 38 -0.42 -11.59 -3.09
C GLY A 38 -0.62 -10.09 -3.32
N ILE A 39 0.41 -9.28 -3.07
CA ILE A 39 0.39 -7.84 -3.33
C ILE A 39 0.27 -7.56 -4.83
N LEU A 40 1.05 -8.28 -5.64
CA LEU A 40 1.00 -8.15 -7.09
C LEU A 40 -0.38 -8.51 -7.64
N SER A 41 -0.97 -9.62 -7.18
CA SER A 41 -2.32 -10.04 -7.60
C SER A 41 -3.36 -8.95 -7.31
N LEU A 42 -3.34 -8.35 -6.12
CA LEU A 42 -4.24 -7.25 -5.77
C LEU A 42 -4.08 -6.03 -6.69
N PHE A 43 -2.85 -5.68 -7.07
CA PHE A 43 -2.59 -4.54 -7.95
C PHE A 43 -2.98 -4.80 -9.40
N GLU A 44 -2.87 -6.05 -9.86
CA GLU A 44 -3.29 -6.48 -11.20
C GLU A 44 -4.82 -6.55 -11.31
N GLU A 45 -5.52 -6.97 -10.25
CA GLU A 45 -6.99 -7.03 -10.20
C GLU A 45 -7.64 -5.65 -10.28
N ASN A 46 -7.14 -4.68 -9.51
CA ASN A 46 -7.64 -3.31 -9.56
C ASN A 46 -6.54 -2.30 -9.23
N LYS A 47 -6.24 -1.41 -10.17
CA LYS A 47 -5.21 -0.37 -10.03
C LYS A 47 -5.48 0.59 -8.86
N ASP A 48 -6.73 0.75 -8.44
CA ASP A 48 -7.08 1.56 -7.27
C ASP A 48 -6.54 0.97 -5.97
N TRP A 49 -6.35 -0.36 -5.90
CA TRP A 49 -5.74 -1.00 -4.72
C TRP A 49 -4.35 -0.51 -4.44
N MET A 50 -3.57 -0.21 -5.48
CA MET A 50 -2.22 0.33 -5.31
C MET A 50 -2.24 1.67 -4.58
N LYS A 51 -3.14 2.57 -4.97
CA LYS A 51 -3.30 3.88 -4.33
C LYS A 51 -3.84 3.74 -2.91
N LYS A 52 -4.83 2.86 -2.69
CA LYS A 52 -5.36 2.55 -1.36
C LYS A 52 -4.28 2.01 -0.42
N PHE A 53 -3.49 1.05 -0.90
CA PHE A 53 -2.42 0.44 -0.13
C PHE A 53 -1.35 1.47 0.27
N TYR A 54 -0.91 2.29 -0.69
CA TYR A 54 0.06 3.34 -0.41
C TYR A 54 -0.47 4.39 0.59
N ASN A 55 -1.71 4.86 0.39
CA ASN A 55 -2.33 5.83 1.30
C ASN A 55 -2.49 5.28 2.71
N ASN A 56 -2.91 4.02 2.83
CA ASN A 56 -3.03 3.35 4.12
C ASN A 56 -1.69 3.31 4.86
N TYR A 57 -0.62 2.90 4.16
CA TYR A 57 0.73 2.93 4.71
C TYR A 57 1.14 4.35 5.15
N LYS A 58 0.93 5.35 4.29
CA LYS A 58 1.26 6.76 4.58
C LYS A 58 0.55 7.26 5.84
N PHE A 59 -0.73 6.96 6.00
CA PHE A 59 -1.49 7.36 7.18
C PHE A 59 -1.04 6.61 8.44
N LYS A 60 -0.76 5.30 8.35
CA LYS A 60 -0.24 4.52 9.48
C LYS A 60 1.13 5.01 9.92
N LYS A 61 2.02 5.31 8.96
CA LYS A 61 3.33 5.92 9.22
C LYS A 61 3.19 7.26 9.92
N GLN A 62 2.34 8.16 9.40
CA GLN A 62 2.09 9.46 10.01
C GLN A 62 1.52 9.33 11.44
N ALA A 63 0.55 8.44 11.66
CA ALA A 63 -0.01 8.21 12.98
C ALA A 63 1.05 7.68 13.97
N PHE A 64 1.89 6.76 13.50
CA PHE A 64 2.97 6.20 14.31
C PHE A 64 4.04 7.23 14.67
N GLU A 65 4.55 7.98 13.69
CA GLU A 65 5.57 9.01 13.89
C GLU A 65 5.10 10.13 14.83
N ASN A 66 3.83 10.52 14.73
CA ASN A 66 3.23 11.55 15.58
C ASN A 66 2.71 11.03 16.93
N LYS A 67 2.79 9.71 17.19
CA LYS A 67 2.16 9.06 18.35
C LYS A 67 0.67 9.36 18.47
N ASP A 68 0.00 9.56 17.34
CA ASP A 68 -1.41 9.91 17.27
C ASP A 68 -2.27 8.64 17.31
N LYS A 69 -2.64 8.23 18.53
CA LYS A 69 -3.48 7.06 18.76
C LYS A 69 -4.89 7.22 18.16
N ASN A 70 -5.41 8.45 18.08
CA ASN A 70 -6.75 8.68 17.55
C ASN A 70 -6.76 8.47 16.04
N LEU A 71 -5.76 9.01 15.35
CA LEU A 71 -5.58 8.77 13.92
C LEU A 71 -5.36 7.28 13.63
N TRP A 72 -4.53 6.60 14.44
CA TRP A 72 -4.32 5.17 14.32
C TRP A 72 -5.63 4.36 14.41
N ASN A 73 -6.43 4.60 15.44
CA ASN A 73 -7.71 3.91 15.62
C ASN A 73 -8.68 4.19 14.47
N LYS A 74 -8.75 5.46 14.03
CA LYS A 74 -9.59 5.84 12.89
C LYS A 74 -9.21 5.08 11.62
N ILE A 75 -7.92 4.92 11.33
CA ILE A 75 -7.46 4.15 10.17
C ILE A 75 -7.93 2.69 10.28
N LEU A 76 -7.83 2.07 11.46
CA LEU A 76 -8.27 0.69 11.67
C LEU A 76 -9.79 0.53 11.53
N ASP A 77 -10.56 1.51 12.01
CA ASP A 77 -12.02 1.51 11.87
C ASP A 77 -12.43 1.63 10.39
N GLU A 78 -11.78 2.52 9.62
CA GLU A 78 -12.00 2.65 8.17
C GLU A 78 -11.64 1.35 7.41
N GLU A 79 -10.53 0.70 7.74
CA GLU A 79 -10.16 -0.60 7.15
C GLU A 79 -11.20 -1.68 7.43
N LYS A 80 -11.71 -1.73 8.67
CA LYS A 80 -12.73 -2.68 9.07
C LYS A 80 -14.02 -2.47 8.28
N GLU A 81 -14.47 -1.23 8.15
CA GLU A 81 -15.66 -0.90 7.36
C GLU A 81 -15.52 -1.26 5.87
N GLU A 82 -14.33 -1.06 5.28
CA GLU A 82 -14.09 -1.46 3.90
C GLU A 82 -14.15 -2.98 3.72
N LEU A 83 -13.62 -3.75 4.67
CA LEU A 83 -13.67 -5.22 4.65
C LEU A 83 -15.09 -5.74 4.87
N GLU A 84 -15.88 -5.11 5.73
CA GLU A 84 -17.28 -5.49 5.97
C GLU A 84 -18.18 -5.25 4.76
N LYS A 85 -17.88 -4.26 3.91
CA LYS A 85 -18.61 -4.00 2.65
C LYS A 85 -18.34 -5.01 1.53
N ILE A 86 -17.32 -5.85 1.70
CA ILE A 86 -16.91 -6.88 0.72
C ILE A 86 -17.60 -8.24 1.02
N ASN A 87 -18.28 -8.37 2.17
CA ASN A 87 -19.11 -9.52 2.55
C ASN A 87 -20.61 -9.27 2.28
#